data_AF-A0A9P6MQ11-F1
#
_entry.id   AF-A0A9P6MQ11-F1
#
_cell.length_a   1.000
_cell.length_b   1.000
_cell.length_c   1.000
_cell.angle_alpha   90.00
_cell.angle_beta   90.00
_cell.angle_gamma   90.00
#
_symmetry.space_group_name_H-M   'P 1'
#
loop_
_entity.id
_entity.type
_entity.pdbx_description
1 polymer ?
#
loop_
_entity_poly.entity_id
_entity_poly.type
_entity_poly.pdbx_seq_one_letter_code
_entity_poly.pdbx_strand_id
1 'polypeptide(L)'
;MDPANTAFPQGLGQLLSHLIGWAYFIAWSASFYPQVILNWRRKSVQGLSIDFIYLNVLGFLCYSIFNLAFFYSAEVQEEYRKRNDGQDNLVRANDVFFAVHALILSTFTLFQTFIYKRGEGQSVSRPIKLLIFITVFGAAIVLGAAINGASQWIDLLYYLSYIKLGISFIKYCPQVYLNYSAQSTVGWSIHNILLDFTGGVLSIAQLVLDAYISNDWSGISGDPVKFGLGFLSILFDLVFMAQHYILYRSREDFYAPLSMVENNNNDGEQRALLLPKHKNYLSAHQHRPASMKDLELGAGGDLLSSRH
;
A
#
# COMPACT_ATOMS: atom_id res chain seq x y z
N MET A 1 1.14 -50.15 19.72
CA MET A 1 1.69 -49.27 18.68
C MET A 1 1.79 -47.90 19.31
N ASP A 2 2.92 -47.58 19.94
CA ASP A 2 3.17 -46.22 20.42
C ASP A 2 3.94 -45.48 19.32
N PRO A 3 3.35 -44.44 18.72
CA PRO A 3 4.01 -43.71 17.65
C PRO A 3 5.18 -42.94 18.28
N ALA A 4 6.36 -43.27 17.78
CA ALA A 4 7.60 -42.53 17.92
C ALA A 4 7.39 -41.04 18.22
N ASN A 5 7.90 -40.59 19.37
CA ASN A 5 8.88 -39.50 19.53
C ASN A 5 9.17 -38.62 18.28
N THR A 6 8.16 -38.02 17.66
CA THR A 6 8.32 -36.90 16.73
C THR A 6 8.23 -35.59 17.48
N ALA A 7 8.93 -35.50 18.62
CA ALA A 7 9.28 -34.20 19.17
C ALA A 7 10.38 -33.66 18.25
N PHE A 8 10.03 -32.82 17.27
CA PHE A 8 10.95 -31.77 16.85
C PHE A 8 11.54 -31.20 18.14
N PRO A 9 12.88 -31.21 18.35
CA PRO A 9 13.42 -30.73 19.61
C PRO A 9 12.91 -29.31 19.79
N GLN A 10 12.18 -29.07 20.89
CA GLN A 10 11.36 -27.86 21.07
C GLN A 10 12.16 -26.58 20.78
N GLY A 11 13.47 -26.60 21.06
CA GLY A 11 14.40 -25.52 20.71
C GLY A 11 14.58 -25.25 19.21
N LEU A 12 14.63 -26.27 18.33
CA LEU A 12 14.69 -26.07 16.88
C LEU A 12 13.38 -25.52 16.32
N GLY A 13 12.24 -26.00 16.82
CA GLY A 13 10.92 -25.49 16.42
C GLY A 13 10.75 -24.02 16.79
N GLN A 14 11.12 -23.66 18.02
CA GLN A 14 11.07 -22.27 18.49
C GLN A 14 12.04 -21.36 17.73
N LEU A 15 13.27 -21.84 17.43
CA LEU A 15 14.23 -21.10 16.62
C LEU A 15 13.68 -20.85 15.21
N LEU A 16 13.08 -21.87 14.58
CA LEU A 16 12.47 -21.74 13.25
C LEU A 16 11.33 -20.73 13.27
N SER A 17 10.44 -20.80 14.26
CA SER A 17 9.37 -19.81 14.46
C SER A 17 9.92 -18.38 14.57
N HIS A 18 10.97 -18.17 15.38
CA HIS A 18 11.61 -16.87 15.50
C HIS A 18 12.22 -16.38 14.17
N LEU A 19 12.88 -17.25 13.41
CA LEU A 19 13.46 -16.90 12.11
C LEU A 19 12.37 -16.52 11.10
N ILE A 20 11.27 -17.28 11.04
CA ILE A 20 10.11 -16.95 10.18
C ILE A 20 9.50 -15.61 10.60
N GLY A 21 9.42 -15.36 11.91
CA GLY A 21 8.93 -14.10 12.47
C GLY A 21 9.72 -12.88 12.03
N TRP A 22 11.05 -12.94 12.16
CA TRP A 22 11.92 -11.89 11.66
C TRP A 22 11.86 -11.75 10.14
N ALA A 23 11.78 -12.86 9.40
CA ALA A 23 11.69 -12.83 7.95
C ALA A 23 10.41 -12.12 7.47
N TYR A 24 9.24 -12.44 8.03
CA TYR A 24 8.01 -11.74 7.63
C TYR A 24 8.02 -10.28 8.07
N PHE A 25 8.56 -9.97 9.25
CA PHE A 25 8.63 -8.59 9.75
C PHE A 25 9.48 -7.71 8.84
N ILE A 26 10.63 -8.24 8.39
CA ILE A 26 11.49 -7.58 7.41
C ILE A 26 10.78 -7.44 6.06
N ALA A 27 10.10 -8.49 5.58
CA ALA A 27 9.38 -8.46 4.32
C ALA A 27 8.29 -7.37 4.30
N TRP A 28 7.44 -7.30 5.34
CA TRP A 28 6.43 -6.26 5.48
C TRP A 28 7.02 -4.87 5.65
N SER A 29 8.12 -4.72 6.40
CA SER A 29 8.76 -3.41 6.53
C SER A 29 9.38 -2.94 5.21
N ALA A 30 9.98 -3.86 4.46
CA ALA A 30 10.60 -3.58 3.18
C ALA A 30 9.57 -3.29 2.07
N SER A 31 8.33 -3.79 2.16
CA SER A 31 7.29 -3.62 1.13
C SER A 31 6.92 -2.14 0.87
N PHE A 32 7.12 -1.26 1.85
CA PHE A 32 6.89 0.18 1.71
C PHE A 32 7.87 0.90 0.76
N TYR A 33 9.09 0.36 0.58
CA TYR A 33 10.15 1.01 -0.19
C TYR A 33 9.98 0.93 -1.71
N PRO A 34 9.61 -0.21 -2.31
CA PRO A 34 9.50 -0.32 -3.76
C PRO A 34 8.62 0.74 -4.43
N GLN A 35 7.51 1.16 -3.82
CA GLN A 35 6.67 2.19 -4.41
C GLN A 35 7.35 3.57 -4.37
N VAL A 36 8.00 3.90 -3.25
CA VAL A 36 8.79 5.13 -3.10
C VAL A 36 9.89 5.20 -4.16
N ILE A 37 10.62 4.10 -4.35
CA ILE A 37 11.70 4.00 -5.33
C ILE A 37 11.14 4.10 -6.75
N LEU A 38 10.02 3.44 -7.04
CA LEU A 38 9.37 3.48 -8.36
C LEU A 38 8.97 4.91 -8.73
N ASN A 39 8.29 5.61 -7.81
CA ASN A 39 7.91 7.01 -8.00
C ASN A 39 9.14 7.90 -8.23
N TRP A 40 10.21 7.69 -7.45
CA TRP A 40 11.46 8.45 -7.60
C TRP A 40 12.16 8.19 -8.92
N ARG A 41 12.16 6.95 -9.42
CA ARG A 41 12.76 6.58 -10.72
C ARG A 41 11.95 7.13 -11.90
N ARG A 42 10.61 7.03 -11.84
CA ARG A 42 9.71 7.47 -12.92
C ARG A 42 9.47 8.99 -12.92
N LYS A 43 9.74 9.68 -11.80
CA LYS A 43 9.33 11.08 -11.57
C LYS A 43 7.84 11.32 -11.86
N SER A 44 7.03 10.29 -11.68
CA SER A 44 5.60 10.26 -11.99
C SER A 44 4.90 9.33 -10.99
N VAL A 45 3.71 9.75 -10.56
CA VAL A 45 2.80 8.95 -9.73
C VAL A 45 1.55 8.53 -10.51
N GLN A 46 1.61 8.60 -11.85
CA GLN A 46 0.55 8.08 -12.71
C GLN A 46 0.45 6.55 -12.57
N GLY A 47 -0.80 6.08 -12.42
CA GLY A 47 -1.13 4.68 -12.13
C GLY A 47 -1.13 4.31 -10.64
N LEU A 48 -0.81 5.26 -9.76
CA LEU A 48 -0.93 5.11 -8.30
C LEU A 48 -2.20 5.81 -7.80
N SER A 49 -3.06 5.12 -7.09
CA SER A 49 -4.31 5.68 -6.57
C SER A 49 -4.04 6.68 -5.46
N ILE A 50 -4.47 7.93 -5.64
CA ILE A 50 -4.35 8.97 -4.61
C ILE A 50 -5.19 8.62 -3.39
N ASP A 51 -6.37 8.02 -3.60
CA ASP A 51 -7.21 7.51 -2.52
C ASP A 51 -6.47 6.47 -1.66
N PHE A 52 -5.80 5.49 -2.30
CA PHE A 52 -4.98 4.51 -1.58
C PHE A 52 -3.90 5.19 -0.72
N ILE A 53 -3.21 6.21 -1.24
CA ILE A 53 -2.16 6.90 -0.50
C ILE A 53 -2.72 7.65 0.71
N TYR A 54 -3.80 8.42 0.53
CA TYR A 54 -4.44 9.15 1.63
C TYR A 54 -4.97 8.20 2.70
N LEU A 55 -5.56 7.08 2.29
CA LEU A 55 -6.01 6.04 3.22
C LEU A 55 -4.85 5.40 3.99
N ASN A 56 -3.70 5.14 3.35
CA ASN A 56 -2.53 4.62 4.08
C ASN A 56 -2.01 5.64 5.09
N VAL A 57 -1.85 6.90 4.71
CA VAL A 57 -1.39 7.94 5.64
C VAL A 57 -2.35 8.07 6.83
N LEU A 58 -3.65 8.17 6.58
CA LEU A 58 -4.65 8.26 7.65
C LEU A 58 -4.63 7.02 8.55
N GLY A 59 -4.62 5.83 7.96
CA GLY A 59 -4.57 4.59 8.71
C GLY A 59 -3.31 4.48 9.58
N PHE A 60 -2.12 4.68 9.01
CA PHE A 60 -0.87 4.60 9.77
C PHE A 60 -0.70 5.75 10.76
N LEU A 61 -1.35 6.90 10.56
CA LEU A 61 -1.42 7.95 11.57
C LEU A 61 -2.23 7.49 12.78
N CYS A 62 -3.44 6.99 12.57
CA CYS A 62 -4.27 6.42 13.63
C CYS A 62 -3.53 5.30 14.38
N TYR A 63 -2.87 4.40 13.63
CA TYR A 63 -2.12 3.28 14.20
C TYR A 63 -0.88 3.74 14.98
N SER A 64 -0.15 4.76 14.50
CA SER A 64 1.01 5.30 15.21
C SER A 64 0.60 5.98 16.50
N ILE A 65 -0.47 6.78 16.50
CA ILE A 65 -1.00 7.42 17.71
C ILE A 65 -1.40 6.35 18.74
N PHE A 66 -2.13 5.33 18.30
CA PHE A 66 -2.51 4.19 19.15
C PHE A 66 -1.29 3.53 19.81
N ASN A 67 -0.33 3.07 19.02
CA ASN A 67 0.83 2.34 19.56
C ASN A 67 1.71 3.22 20.44
N LEU A 68 1.97 4.47 20.05
CA LEU A 68 2.75 5.41 20.86
C LEU A 68 2.10 5.66 22.21
N ALA A 69 0.79 5.90 22.24
CA ALA A 69 0.07 6.18 23.48
C ALA A 69 0.01 4.95 24.39
N PHE A 70 -0.33 3.77 23.86
CA PHE A 70 -0.34 2.52 24.63
C PHE A 70 1.05 2.13 25.17
N PHE A 71 2.12 2.47 24.44
CA PHE A 71 3.48 2.13 24.85
C PHE A 71 4.08 3.12 25.86
N TYR A 72 3.83 4.43 25.72
CA TYR A 72 4.49 5.45 26.54
C TYR A 72 3.61 6.09 27.62
N SER A 73 2.28 6.10 27.49
CA SER A 73 1.41 6.77 28.45
C SER A 73 1.01 5.85 29.60
N ALA A 74 1.54 6.13 30.80
CA ALA A 74 1.17 5.42 32.02
C ALA A 74 -0.33 5.55 32.34
N GLU A 75 -0.95 6.69 32.01
CA GLU A 75 -2.39 6.92 32.20
C GLU A 75 -3.21 5.96 31.33
N VAL A 76 -2.90 5.88 30.03
CA VAL A 76 -3.57 4.96 29.09
C VAL A 76 -3.38 3.51 29.50
N GLN A 77 -2.19 3.14 29.97
CA GLN A 77 -1.89 1.79 30.43
C GLN A 77 -2.73 1.42 31.66
N GLU A 78 -2.89 2.33 32.60
CA GLU A 78 -3.72 2.13 33.79
C GLU A 78 -5.22 2.11 33.44
N GLU A 79 -5.68 2.97 32.53
CA GLU A 79 -7.05 2.91 31.99
C GLU A 79 -7.33 1.57 31.31
N TYR A 80 -6.36 1.02 30.57
CA TYR A 80 -6.47 -0.31 29.97
C TYR A 80 -6.56 -1.40 31.05
N ARG A 81 -5.66 -1.40 32.03
CA ARG A 81 -5.65 -2.37 33.13
C ARG A 81 -6.98 -2.40 33.87
N LYS A 82 -7.54 -1.22 34.19
CA LYS A 82 -8.86 -1.10 34.83
C LYS A 82 -10.00 -1.72 34.03
N ARG A 83 -9.89 -1.72 32.70
CA ARG A 83 -10.91 -2.27 31.78
C ARG A 83 -10.69 -3.75 31.42
N ASN A 84 -9.54 -4.32 31.75
CA ASN A 84 -9.13 -5.67 31.36
C ASN A 84 -8.61 -6.47 32.57
N ASP A 85 -9.30 -6.41 33.70
CA ASP A 85 -9.01 -7.21 34.91
C ASP A 85 -7.55 -7.12 35.42
N GLY A 86 -6.95 -5.93 35.30
CA GLY A 86 -5.58 -5.66 35.71
C GLY A 86 -4.49 -6.16 34.74
N GLN A 87 -4.87 -6.69 33.57
CA GLN A 87 -3.94 -7.16 32.56
C GLN A 87 -3.26 -5.99 31.85
N ASP A 88 -1.98 -6.16 31.55
CA ASP A 88 -1.21 -5.20 30.77
C ASP A 88 -1.54 -5.31 29.28
N ASN A 89 -1.45 -4.19 28.57
CA ASN A 89 -1.68 -4.18 27.13
C ASN A 89 -0.56 -4.95 26.40
N LEU A 90 -0.90 -5.43 25.20
CA LEU A 90 -0.01 -6.26 24.38
C LEU A 90 0.92 -5.47 23.46
N VAL A 91 0.85 -4.14 23.42
CA VAL A 91 1.70 -3.32 22.53
C VAL A 91 3.16 -3.44 22.95
N ARG A 92 4.05 -3.62 21.98
CA ARG A 92 5.49 -3.74 22.16
C ARG A 92 6.25 -2.71 21.31
N ALA A 93 7.55 -2.57 21.57
CA ALA A 93 8.39 -1.58 20.89
C ALA A 93 8.47 -1.81 19.36
N ASN A 94 8.44 -3.06 18.91
CA ASN A 94 8.39 -3.41 17.49
C ASN A 94 7.12 -2.93 16.81
N ASP A 95 5.97 -2.93 17.50
CA ASP A 95 4.70 -2.44 16.95
C ASP A 95 4.74 -0.92 16.75
N VAL A 96 5.32 -0.21 17.73
CA VAL A 96 5.58 1.24 17.64
C VAL A 96 6.51 1.53 16.46
N PHE A 97 7.64 0.84 16.37
CA PHE A 97 8.60 1.05 15.27
C PHE A 97 7.94 0.81 13.91
N PHE A 98 7.23 -0.31 13.74
CA PHE A 98 6.55 -0.64 12.50
C PHE A 98 5.49 0.41 12.12
N ALA A 99 4.65 0.82 13.07
CA ALA A 99 3.60 1.81 12.83
C ALA A 99 4.17 3.15 12.38
N VAL A 100 5.18 3.66 13.09
CA VAL A 100 5.85 4.94 12.79
C VAL A 100 6.62 4.85 11.47
N HIS A 101 7.32 3.74 11.23
CA HIS A 101 8.03 3.50 9.98
C HIS A 101 7.07 3.55 8.78
N ALA A 102 5.97 2.80 8.85
CA ALA A 102 4.96 2.78 7.79
C ALA A 102 4.31 4.16 7.57
N LEU A 103 4.07 4.93 8.64
CA LEU A 103 3.58 6.31 8.55
C LEU A 103 4.57 7.21 7.80
N ILE A 104 5.86 7.14 8.12
CA ILE A 104 6.90 7.94 7.47
C ILE A 104 6.94 7.63 5.97
N LEU A 105 7.01 6.35 5.59
CA LEU A 105 7.10 5.96 4.17
C LEU A 105 5.81 6.28 3.40
N SER A 106 4.65 6.11 4.02
CA SER A 106 3.36 6.49 3.44
C SER A 106 3.27 8.01 3.22
N THR A 107 3.73 8.79 4.20
CA THR A 107 3.76 10.26 4.11
C THR A 107 4.75 10.73 3.06
N PHE A 108 5.91 10.08 2.95
CA PHE A 108 6.87 10.35 1.90
C PHE A 108 6.29 10.06 0.51
N THR A 109 5.55 8.95 0.36
CA THR A 109 4.83 8.62 -0.87
C THR A 109 3.75 9.66 -1.19
N LEU A 110 3.03 10.16 -0.18
CA LEU A 110 2.08 11.26 -0.33
C LEU A 110 2.77 12.53 -0.80
N PHE A 111 3.91 12.88 -0.21
CA PHE A 111 4.71 14.03 -0.61
C PHE A 111 5.14 13.96 -2.08
N GLN A 112 5.55 12.77 -2.56
CA GLN A 112 5.88 12.56 -3.97
C GLN A 112 4.72 12.91 -4.91
N THR A 113 3.46 12.78 -4.47
CA THR A 113 2.30 13.15 -5.31
C THR A 113 2.13 14.65 -5.53
N PHE A 114 2.74 15.50 -4.70
CA PHE A 114 2.71 16.94 -4.88
C PHE A 114 3.82 17.43 -5.82
N ILE A 115 4.92 16.68 -5.93
CA ILE A 115 6.11 17.08 -6.72
C ILE A 115 6.14 16.40 -8.09
N TYR A 116 5.78 15.12 -8.16
CA TYR A 116 5.89 14.34 -9.38
C TYR A 116 4.66 14.45 -10.27
N LYS A 117 4.84 14.12 -11.56
CA LYS A 117 3.78 14.19 -12.55
C LYS A 117 2.58 13.34 -12.13
N ARG A 118 1.39 13.96 -12.14
CA ARG A 118 0.10 13.31 -11.91
C ARG A 118 -0.68 13.19 -13.21
N GLY A 119 -1.64 12.27 -13.25
CA GLY A 119 -2.64 12.19 -14.33
C GLY A 119 -3.63 13.34 -14.23
N GLU A 120 -4.18 13.76 -15.36
CA GLU A 120 -5.26 14.75 -15.36
C GLU A 120 -6.47 14.19 -14.60
N GLY A 121 -7.03 14.99 -13.69
CA GLY A 121 -8.13 14.56 -12.81
C GLY A 121 -7.75 13.62 -11.66
N GLN A 122 -6.49 13.17 -11.57
CA GLN A 122 -6.02 12.31 -10.48
C GLN A 122 -6.06 13.05 -9.13
N SER A 123 -7.11 12.81 -8.35
CA SER A 123 -7.41 13.52 -7.10
C SER A 123 -8.12 12.61 -6.11
N VAL A 124 -8.24 13.06 -4.85
CA VAL A 124 -8.98 12.31 -3.82
C VAL A 124 -10.48 12.29 -4.16
N SER A 125 -11.08 11.11 -4.18
CA SER A 125 -12.49 10.93 -4.48
C SER A 125 -13.40 11.45 -3.36
N ARG A 126 -14.67 11.74 -3.70
CA ARG A 126 -15.65 12.25 -2.74
C ARG A 126 -15.90 11.29 -1.56
N PRO A 127 -16.05 9.96 -1.76
CA PRO A 127 -16.22 9.03 -0.65
C PRO A 127 -15.04 9.05 0.32
N ILE A 128 -13.81 9.14 -0.18
CA ILE A 128 -12.62 9.18 0.67
C ILE A 128 -12.48 10.53 1.39
N LYS A 129 -12.81 11.65 0.73
CA LYS A 129 -12.90 12.95 1.41
C LYS A 129 -13.92 12.93 2.56
N LEU A 130 -15.09 12.33 2.34
CA LEU A 130 -16.12 12.18 3.37
C LEU A 130 -15.63 11.29 4.51
N LEU A 131 -14.97 10.17 4.21
CA LEU A 131 -14.39 9.28 5.22
C LEU A 131 -13.34 10.00 6.07
N ILE A 132 -12.43 10.75 5.44
CA ILE A 132 -11.42 11.57 6.13
C ILE A 132 -12.11 12.59 7.04
N PHE A 133 -13.12 13.30 6.53
CA PHE A 133 -13.87 14.28 7.30
C PHE A 133 -14.54 13.65 8.53
N ILE A 134 -15.28 12.54 8.35
CA ILE A 134 -15.95 11.82 9.45
C ILE A 134 -14.92 11.35 10.49
N THR A 135 -13.78 10.84 10.03
CA THR A 135 -12.70 10.38 10.90
C THR A 135 -12.14 11.52 11.75
N VAL A 136 -11.78 12.64 11.12
CA VAL A 136 -11.19 13.79 11.82
C VAL A 136 -12.21 14.43 12.76
N PHE A 137 -13.46 14.57 12.30
CA PHE A 137 -14.53 15.14 13.11
C PHE A 137 -14.88 14.26 14.32
N GLY A 138 -15.01 12.95 14.14
CA GLY A 138 -15.24 12.02 15.24
C GLY A 138 -14.07 11.98 16.22
N ALA A 139 -12.83 11.96 15.73
CA ALA A 139 -11.64 12.05 16.58
C ALA A 139 -11.63 13.35 17.39
N ALA A 140 -12.01 14.49 16.80
CA ALA A 140 -12.09 15.78 17.49
C ALA A 140 -13.16 15.78 18.59
N ILE A 141 -14.32 15.15 18.36
CA ILE A 141 -15.37 15.00 19.39
C ILE A 141 -14.86 14.17 20.57
N VAL A 142 -14.29 12.99 20.30
CA VAL A 142 -13.80 12.10 21.37
C VAL A 142 -12.61 12.73 22.11
N LEU A 143 -11.72 13.43 21.41
CA LEU A 143 -10.64 14.20 22.01
C LEU A 143 -11.18 15.31 22.93
N GLY A 144 -12.19 16.06 22.49
CA GLY A 144 -12.82 17.10 23.29
C GLY A 144 -13.53 16.54 24.53
N ALA A 145 -14.15 15.36 24.41
CA ALA A 145 -14.72 14.65 25.54
C ALA A 145 -13.65 14.20 26.54
N ALA A 146 -12.51 13.69 26.06
CA ALA A 146 -11.40 13.27 26.90
C ALA A 146 -10.78 14.45 27.68
N ILE A 147 -10.55 15.57 26.99
CA ILE A 147 -9.99 16.79 27.62
C ILE A 147 -10.91 17.33 28.73
N ASN A 148 -12.22 17.24 28.55
CA ASN A 148 -13.20 17.70 29.54
C ASN A 148 -13.55 16.64 30.60
N GLY A 149 -12.89 15.48 30.59
CA GLY A 149 -13.15 14.37 31.53
C GLY A 149 -14.48 13.63 31.31
N ALA A 150 -15.17 13.88 30.20
CA ALA A 150 -16.41 13.18 29.82
C ALA A 150 -16.13 11.80 29.19
N SER A 151 -14.92 11.56 28.71
CA SER A 151 -14.42 10.24 28.29
C SER A 151 -12.99 10.05 28.76
N GLN A 152 -12.47 8.83 28.62
CA GLN A 152 -11.08 8.50 28.92
C GLN A 152 -10.20 8.61 27.67
N TRP A 153 -8.88 8.69 27.85
CA TRP A 153 -7.94 8.76 26.71
C TRP A 153 -8.00 7.49 25.87
N ILE A 154 -8.14 6.34 26.52
CA ILE A 154 -8.26 5.05 25.86
C ILE A 154 -9.47 4.97 24.89
N ASP A 155 -10.54 5.73 25.12
CA ASP A 155 -11.70 5.77 24.21
C ASP A 155 -11.34 6.39 22.86
N LEU A 156 -10.52 7.45 22.87
CA LEU A 156 -9.96 8.03 21.64
C LEU A 156 -9.07 7.01 20.92
N LEU A 157 -8.24 6.27 21.65
CA LEU A 157 -7.35 5.29 21.04
C LEU A 157 -8.12 4.13 20.41
N TYR A 158 -9.15 3.61 21.09
CA TYR A 158 -10.02 2.59 20.52
C TYR A 158 -10.76 3.10 19.28
N TYR A 159 -11.27 4.33 19.30
CA TYR A 159 -11.85 4.96 18.12
C TYR A 159 -10.87 4.97 16.93
N LEU A 160 -9.63 5.43 17.15
CA LEU A 160 -8.58 5.44 16.11
C LEU A 160 -8.22 4.03 15.63
N SER A 161 -8.21 3.04 16.53
CA SER A 161 -7.93 1.64 16.19
C SER A 161 -8.99 1.05 15.25
N TYR A 162 -10.27 1.34 15.48
CA TYR A 162 -11.36 0.90 14.61
C TYR A 162 -11.31 1.56 13.25
N ILE A 163 -10.95 2.85 13.18
CA ILE A 163 -10.71 3.53 11.90
C ILE A 163 -9.57 2.86 11.14
N LYS A 164 -8.42 2.61 11.79
CA LYS A 164 -7.30 1.89 11.18
C LYS A 164 -7.72 0.50 10.66
N LEU A 165 -8.50 -0.23 11.45
CA LEU A 165 -9.01 -1.54 11.04
C LEU A 165 -9.88 -1.41 9.80
N GLY A 166 -10.89 -0.54 9.80
CA GLY A 166 -11.77 -0.30 8.66
C GLY A 166 -11.02 0.13 7.39
N ILE A 167 -10.05 1.05 7.51
CA ILE A 167 -9.17 1.46 6.41
C ILE A 167 -8.42 0.25 5.83
N SER A 168 -7.96 -0.67 6.68
CA SER A 168 -7.21 -1.85 6.23
C SER A 168 -8.04 -2.75 5.31
N PHE A 169 -9.37 -2.78 5.46
CA PHE A 169 -10.28 -3.50 4.58
C PHE A 169 -10.52 -2.83 3.22
N ILE A 170 -10.51 -1.51 3.17
CA ILE A 170 -10.93 -0.78 1.97
C ILE A 170 -9.78 -0.17 1.18
N LYS A 171 -8.61 0.02 1.79
CA LYS A 171 -7.52 0.85 1.22
C LYS A 171 -7.08 0.40 -0.16
N TYR A 172 -7.09 -0.91 -0.43
CA TYR A 172 -6.64 -1.48 -1.70
C TYR A 172 -7.70 -1.38 -2.81
N CYS A 173 -8.98 -1.25 -2.48
CA CYS A 173 -10.08 -1.19 -3.47
C CYS A 173 -9.89 -0.07 -4.51
N PRO A 174 -9.54 1.18 -4.15
CA PRO A 174 -9.27 2.23 -5.13
C PRO A 174 -8.15 1.89 -6.11
N GLN A 175 -7.10 1.19 -5.68
CA GLN A 175 -6.00 0.79 -6.56
C GLN A 175 -6.40 -0.36 -7.49
N VAL A 176 -7.13 -1.36 -6.96
CA VAL A 176 -7.69 -2.45 -7.77
C VAL A 176 -8.59 -1.88 -8.87
N TYR A 177 -9.48 -0.96 -8.51
CA TYR A 177 -10.37 -0.30 -9.47
C TYR A 177 -9.58 0.55 -10.48
N LEU A 178 -8.56 1.29 -10.05
CA LEU A 178 -7.72 2.08 -10.96
C LEU A 178 -7.02 1.19 -11.99
N ASN A 179 -6.43 0.07 -11.55
CA ASN A 179 -5.79 -0.88 -12.44
C ASN A 179 -6.80 -1.48 -13.44
N TYR A 180 -8.01 -1.78 -12.97
CA TYR A 180 -9.10 -2.26 -13.82
C TYR A 180 -9.52 -1.19 -14.85
N SER A 181 -9.77 0.05 -14.42
CA SER A 181 -10.20 1.11 -15.32
C SER A 181 -9.12 1.49 -16.33
N ALA A 182 -7.85 1.45 -15.94
CA ALA A 182 -6.72 1.73 -16.81
C ALA A 182 -6.32 0.54 -17.69
N GLN A 183 -6.83 -0.66 -17.38
CA GLN A 183 -6.37 -1.95 -17.95
C GLN A 183 -4.84 -2.08 -17.92
N SER A 184 -4.21 -1.56 -16.86
CA SER A 184 -2.77 -1.45 -16.72
C SER A 184 -2.40 -1.36 -15.24
N THR A 185 -1.26 -1.93 -14.88
CA THR A 185 -0.67 -1.79 -13.53
C THR A 185 0.59 -0.90 -13.55
N VAL A 186 0.85 -0.19 -14.64
CA VAL A 186 2.03 0.68 -14.76
C VAL A 186 1.96 1.78 -13.70
N GLY A 187 2.99 1.91 -12.88
CA GLY A 187 3.03 2.85 -11.75
C GLY A 187 2.58 2.28 -10.41
N TRP A 188 2.07 1.05 -10.40
CA TRP A 188 1.87 0.25 -9.19
C TRP A 188 3.01 -0.75 -9.04
N SER A 189 3.79 -0.64 -7.96
CA SER A 189 4.97 -1.48 -7.77
C SER A 189 4.59 -2.91 -7.41
N ILE A 190 4.80 -3.85 -8.34
CA ILE A 190 4.59 -5.28 -8.07
C ILE A 190 5.53 -5.82 -6.99
N HIS A 191 6.74 -5.24 -6.84
CA HIS A 191 7.68 -5.65 -5.81
C HIS A 191 7.16 -5.36 -4.40
N ASN A 192 6.39 -4.28 -4.22
CA ASN A 192 5.69 -4.03 -2.95
C ASN A 192 4.73 -5.19 -2.66
N ILE A 193 3.88 -5.55 -3.63
CA ILE A 193 2.90 -6.63 -3.52
C ILE A 193 3.56 -7.98 -3.21
N LEU A 194 4.65 -8.33 -3.90
CA LEU A 194 5.34 -9.59 -3.66
C LEU A 194 5.94 -9.68 -2.25
N LEU A 195 6.46 -8.56 -1.73
CA LEU A 195 6.97 -8.50 -0.36
C LEU A 195 5.82 -8.55 0.67
N ASP A 196 4.71 -7.87 0.43
CA ASP A 196 3.51 -7.93 1.29
C ASP A 196 2.95 -9.36 1.35
N PHE A 197 2.81 -10.00 0.18
CA PHE A 197 2.38 -11.39 0.06
C PHE A 197 3.30 -12.35 0.78
N THR A 198 4.63 -12.18 0.61
CA THR A 198 5.63 -12.99 1.30
C THR A 198 5.51 -12.83 2.81
N GLY A 199 5.35 -11.60 3.30
CA GLY A 199 5.12 -11.32 4.72
C GLY A 199 3.84 -11.98 5.24
N GLY A 200 2.73 -11.87 4.49
CA GLY A 200 1.46 -12.50 4.83
C GLY A 200 1.54 -14.03 4.92
N VAL A 201 2.14 -14.68 3.92
CA VAL A 201 2.31 -16.14 3.89
C VAL A 201 3.20 -16.62 5.03
N LEU A 202 4.35 -15.97 5.26
CA LEU A 202 5.26 -16.34 6.35
C LEU A 202 4.63 -16.12 7.73
N SER A 203 3.82 -15.06 7.90
CA SER A 203 3.08 -14.81 9.14
C SER A 203 2.07 -15.92 9.47
N ILE A 204 1.30 -16.37 8.48
CA ILE A 204 0.39 -17.52 8.65
C ILE A 204 1.18 -18.80 8.90
N ALA A 205 2.29 -19.01 8.18
CA ALA A 205 3.14 -20.18 8.39
C ALA A 205 3.71 -20.24 9.81
N GLN A 206 4.14 -19.11 10.38
CA GLN A 206 4.57 -19.05 11.77
C GLN A 206 3.42 -19.41 12.72
N LEU A 207 2.23 -18.85 12.53
CA LEU A 207 1.06 -19.15 13.37
C LEU A 207 0.73 -20.65 13.37
N VAL A 208 0.77 -21.30 12.21
CA VAL A 208 0.56 -22.76 12.08
C VAL A 208 1.66 -23.54 12.78
N LEU A 209 2.92 -23.11 12.64
CA LEU A 209 4.06 -23.74 13.30
C LEU A 209 3.96 -23.62 14.83
N ASP A 210 3.61 -22.44 15.35
CA ASP A 210 3.47 -22.18 16.78
C ASP A 210 2.33 -23.01 17.39
N ALA A 211 1.19 -23.11 16.70
CA ALA A 211 0.07 -23.96 17.10
C ALA A 211 0.46 -25.45 17.14
N TYR A 212 1.22 -25.91 16.12
CA TYR A 212 1.72 -27.27 16.07
C TYR A 212 2.71 -27.58 17.20
N ILE A 213 3.69 -26.69 17.46
CA ILE A 213 4.68 -26.85 18.53
C ILE A 213 4.00 -26.86 19.92
N SER A 214 3.01 -26.00 20.11
CA SER A 214 2.33 -25.83 21.40
C SER A 214 1.23 -26.88 21.61
N ASN A 215 0.92 -27.72 20.61
CA ASN A 215 -0.28 -28.57 20.55
C ASN A 215 -1.57 -27.79 20.88
N ASP A 216 -1.59 -26.49 20.57
CA ASP A 216 -2.68 -25.58 20.87
C ASP A 216 -3.08 -24.83 19.60
N TRP A 217 -4.15 -25.32 18.98
CA TRP A 217 -4.74 -24.72 17.78
C TRP A 217 -5.70 -23.58 18.13
N SER A 218 -6.03 -23.40 19.41
CA SER A 218 -6.94 -22.35 19.86
C SER A 218 -6.38 -20.96 19.55
N GLY A 219 -5.05 -20.79 19.49
CA GLY A 219 -4.38 -19.55 19.09
C GLY A 219 -4.66 -19.11 17.64
N ILE A 220 -4.98 -20.04 16.72
CA ILE A 220 -5.37 -19.71 15.34
C ILE A 220 -6.82 -19.22 15.28
N SER A 221 -7.72 -19.83 16.06
CA SER A 221 -9.12 -19.39 16.19
C SER A 221 -9.29 -18.18 17.13
N GLY A 222 -8.34 -17.97 18.04
CA GLY A 222 -8.39 -17.03 19.16
C GLY A 222 -7.89 -15.63 18.82
N ASP A 223 -7.17 -15.45 17.70
CA ASP A 223 -6.79 -14.14 17.16
C ASP A 223 -7.36 -13.95 15.73
N PRO A 224 -8.70 -13.82 15.60
CA PRO A 224 -9.36 -13.62 14.32
C PRO A 224 -8.94 -12.32 13.63
N VAL A 225 -8.38 -11.37 14.38
CA VAL A 225 -7.89 -10.10 13.86
C VAL A 225 -6.58 -10.28 13.12
N LYS A 226 -5.58 -10.94 13.73
CA LYS A 226 -4.28 -11.19 13.07
C LYS A 226 -4.41 -12.14 11.90
N PHE A 227 -5.19 -13.22 12.04
CA PHE A 227 -5.52 -14.11 10.93
C PHE A 227 -6.26 -13.37 9.81
N GLY A 228 -7.28 -12.56 10.16
CA GLY A 228 -8.07 -11.79 9.21
C GLY A 228 -7.26 -10.74 8.45
N LEU A 229 -6.34 -10.05 9.12
CA LEU A 229 -5.45 -9.06 8.49
C LEU A 229 -4.45 -9.71 7.52
N GLY A 230 -3.84 -10.84 7.92
CA GLY A 230 -2.93 -11.59 7.05
C GLY A 230 -3.64 -12.16 5.82
N PHE A 231 -4.83 -12.76 6.02
CA PHE A 231 -5.66 -13.27 4.94
C PHE A 231 -6.09 -12.17 3.95
N LEU A 232 -6.50 -11.02 4.46
CA LEU A 232 -6.94 -9.91 3.64
C LEU A 232 -5.81 -9.31 2.79
N SER A 233 -4.61 -9.19 3.35
CA SER A 233 -3.40 -8.79 2.62
C SER A 233 -3.14 -9.77 1.46
N ILE A 234 -3.08 -11.08 1.75
CA ILE A 234 -2.89 -12.13 0.74
C ILE A 234 -3.96 -12.07 -0.36
N LEU A 235 -5.23 -11.86 0.01
CA LEU A 235 -6.33 -11.78 -0.96
C LEU A 235 -6.14 -10.63 -1.95
N PHE A 236 -5.85 -9.41 -1.46
CA PHE A 236 -5.60 -8.26 -2.33
C PHE A 236 -4.32 -8.44 -3.15
N ASP A 237 -3.28 -9.04 -2.58
CA ASP A 237 -2.04 -9.31 -3.30
C ASP A 237 -2.26 -10.27 -4.46
N LEU A 238 -3.03 -11.34 -4.27
CA LEU A 238 -3.42 -12.24 -5.35
C LEU A 238 -4.19 -11.51 -6.46
N VAL A 239 -5.09 -10.59 -6.10
CA VAL A 239 -5.77 -9.73 -7.09
C VAL A 239 -4.78 -8.88 -7.87
N PHE A 240 -3.83 -8.22 -7.20
CA PHE A 240 -2.82 -7.40 -7.86
C PHE A 240 -1.86 -8.24 -8.73
N MET A 241 -1.47 -9.43 -8.27
CA MET A 241 -0.66 -10.38 -9.04
C MET A 241 -1.42 -10.85 -10.28
N ALA A 242 -2.71 -11.17 -10.15
CA ALA A 242 -3.56 -11.52 -11.29
C ALA A 242 -3.68 -10.37 -12.28
N GLN A 243 -3.93 -9.14 -11.79
CA GLN A 243 -3.94 -7.93 -12.64
C GLN A 243 -2.60 -7.75 -13.36
N HIS A 244 -1.47 -7.96 -12.68
CA HIS A 244 -0.14 -7.68 -13.22
C HIS A 244 0.39 -8.76 -14.19
N TYR A 245 0.23 -10.04 -13.86
CA TYR A 245 0.85 -11.15 -14.59
C TYR A 245 -0.11 -11.85 -15.56
N ILE A 246 -1.42 -11.79 -15.31
CA ILE A 246 -2.42 -12.50 -16.11
C ILE A 246 -3.21 -11.52 -16.98
N LEU A 247 -3.91 -10.56 -16.38
CA LEU A 247 -4.86 -9.71 -17.10
C LEU A 247 -4.18 -8.60 -17.91
N TYR A 248 -3.19 -7.92 -17.32
CA TYR A 248 -2.52 -6.75 -17.92
C TYR A 248 -1.04 -7.03 -18.19
N ARG A 249 -0.73 -8.23 -18.69
CA ARG A 249 0.65 -8.65 -19.02
C ARG A 249 1.27 -7.79 -20.13
N SER A 250 0.51 -7.48 -21.17
CA SER A 250 0.93 -6.65 -22.31
C SER A 250 0.80 -5.15 -22.00
N ARG A 251 1.26 -4.74 -20.82
CA ARG A 251 1.24 -3.36 -20.36
C ARG A 251 2.29 -2.54 -21.12
N GLU A 252 1.86 -1.45 -21.74
CA GLU A 252 2.75 -0.45 -22.30
C GLU A 252 2.91 0.68 -21.27
N ASP A 253 4.16 1.01 -20.90
CA ASP A 253 4.42 2.21 -20.10
C ASP A 253 4.33 3.43 -21.02
N PHE A 254 3.11 3.93 -21.21
CA PHE A 254 2.81 5.15 -21.97
C PHE A 254 3.56 6.40 -21.47
N TYR A 255 4.21 6.30 -20.31
CA TYR A 255 4.94 7.38 -19.65
C TYR A 255 6.43 7.07 -19.46
N ALA A 256 6.94 5.97 -20.02
CA ALA A 256 8.37 5.74 -20.10
C ALA A 256 8.98 6.93 -20.85
N PRO A 257 9.98 7.62 -20.29
CA PRO A 257 10.68 8.63 -21.05
C PRO A 257 11.25 7.98 -22.31
N LEU A 258 11.02 8.62 -23.46
CA LEU A 258 11.55 8.22 -24.78
C LEU A 258 13.08 8.00 -24.78
N SER A 259 13.78 8.40 -23.71
CA SER A 259 15.20 8.18 -23.48
C SER A 259 15.62 6.71 -23.29
N MET A 260 14.68 5.77 -23.20
CA MET A 260 14.97 4.32 -23.18
C MET A 260 14.90 3.67 -24.57
N VAL A 261 14.57 4.42 -25.63
CA VAL A 261 14.79 3.96 -27.01
C VAL A 261 16.26 4.22 -27.31
N GLU A 262 17.07 3.23 -26.99
CA GLU A 262 18.49 3.18 -27.30
C GLU A 262 18.69 3.47 -28.79
N ASN A 263 19.51 4.49 -29.08
CA ASN A 263 20.03 4.81 -30.40
C ASN A 263 20.71 3.57 -30.99
N ASN A 264 19.99 2.82 -31.80
CA ASN A 264 20.57 1.92 -32.78
C ASN A 264 19.62 1.89 -33.97
N ASN A 265 19.76 2.88 -34.86
CA ASN A 265 20.00 2.67 -36.29
C ASN A 265 20.09 4.02 -37.02
N ASN A 266 20.98 4.06 -37.99
CA ASN A 266 21.53 5.22 -38.71
C ASN A 266 20.58 5.95 -39.67
N ASP A 267 19.26 5.91 -39.48
CA ASP A 267 18.33 6.59 -40.38
C ASP A 267 17.50 7.60 -39.59
N GLY A 268 17.70 8.89 -39.90
CA GLY A 268 17.13 10.06 -39.21
C GLY A 268 15.62 10.24 -39.36
N GLU A 269 14.82 9.18 -39.22
CA GLU A 269 13.37 9.25 -39.08
C GLU A 269 12.98 8.95 -37.62
N GLN A 270 12.85 10.01 -36.81
CA GLN A 270 12.14 9.93 -35.53
C GLN A 270 10.64 9.77 -35.78
N ARG A 271 10.20 8.55 -36.12
CA ARG A 271 8.80 8.18 -35.97
C ARG A 271 8.59 7.69 -34.54
N ALA A 272 8.07 8.57 -33.69
CA ALA A 272 7.41 8.14 -32.47
C ALA A 272 6.28 7.19 -32.89
N LEU A 273 6.53 5.88 -32.74
CA LEU A 273 5.56 4.81 -32.96
C LEU A 273 4.46 4.94 -31.90
N LEU A 274 3.52 5.86 -32.11
CA LEU A 274 2.23 5.81 -31.44
C LEU A 274 1.54 4.54 -31.93
N LEU A 275 1.69 3.46 -31.15
CA LEU A 275 1.02 2.20 -31.43
C LEU A 275 -0.49 2.45 -31.61
N PRO A 276 -1.18 1.78 -32.56
CA PRO A 276 -2.55 2.11 -32.96
C PRO A 276 -3.59 2.20 -31.82
N LYS A 277 -3.34 1.58 -30.67
CA LYS A 277 -4.17 1.68 -29.46
C LYS A 277 -4.13 3.04 -28.75
N HIS A 278 -3.17 3.91 -29.07
CA HIS A 278 -3.11 5.30 -28.59
C HIS A 278 -4.29 6.15 -29.07
N LYS A 279 -4.87 5.84 -30.24
CA LYS A 279 -5.98 6.63 -30.80
C LYS A 279 -7.25 6.53 -29.95
N ASN A 280 -7.58 5.35 -29.42
CA ASN A 280 -8.81 5.14 -28.65
C ASN A 280 -8.76 5.78 -27.25
N TYR A 281 -7.59 5.81 -26.60
CA TYR A 281 -7.42 6.50 -25.31
C TYR A 281 -7.45 8.02 -25.47
N LEU A 282 -6.80 8.55 -26.50
CA LEU A 282 -6.79 10.00 -26.80
C LEU A 282 -8.14 10.49 -27.35
N SER A 283 -8.88 9.67 -28.10
CA SER A 283 -10.21 10.01 -28.61
C SER A 283 -11.30 9.97 -27.54
N ALA A 284 -11.18 9.09 -26.55
CA ALA A 284 -12.11 9.02 -25.42
C ALA A 284 -11.93 10.14 -24.40
N HIS A 285 -10.77 10.80 -24.37
CA HIS A 285 -10.40 11.77 -23.32
C HIS A 285 -9.99 13.18 -23.82
N GLN A 286 -10.29 13.54 -25.08
CA GLN A 286 -10.01 14.88 -25.65
C GLN A 286 -8.59 15.43 -25.35
N HIS A 287 -7.59 14.56 -25.22
CA HIS A 287 -6.22 14.98 -24.96
C HIS A 287 -5.43 15.05 -26.26
N ARG A 288 -5.04 16.27 -26.67
CA ARG A 288 -3.85 16.47 -27.48
C ARG A 288 -2.65 16.54 -26.53
N PRO A 289 -1.63 15.68 -26.65
CA PRO A 289 -0.41 15.85 -25.87
C PRO A 289 0.25 17.19 -26.19
N ALA A 290 0.87 17.83 -25.20
CA ALA A 290 1.55 19.12 -25.35
C ALA A 290 2.60 19.14 -26.48
N SER A 291 3.18 17.98 -26.83
CA SER A 291 4.15 17.83 -27.91
C SER A 291 3.55 17.75 -29.32
N MET A 292 2.22 17.67 -29.48
CA MET A 292 1.60 17.69 -30.82
C MET A 292 1.80 19.05 -31.52
N LYS A 293 1.87 20.15 -30.76
CA LYS A 293 2.13 21.49 -31.32
C LYS A 293 3.53 21.62 -31.91
N ASP A 294 4.50 20.87 -31.38
CA ASP A 294 5.89 20.93 -31.84
C ASP A 294 6.14 20.01 -33.04
N LEU A 295 5.28 19.01 -33.27
CA LEU A 295 5.33 18.12 -34.43
C LEU A 295 4.59 18.66 -35.66
N GLU A 296 3.56 19.51 -35.49
CA GLU A 296 2.87 20.15 -36.62
C GLU A 296 3.71 21.26 -37.29
N LEU A 297 4.77 21.74 -36.65
CA LEU A 297 5.70 22.74 -37.22
C LEU A 297 6.79 22.13 -38.13
N GLY A 298 6.82 20.80 -38.31
CA GLY A 298 7.80 20.12 -39.16
C GLY A 298 7.27 19.57 -40.49
N ALA A 299 5.97 19.67 -40.77
CA ALA A 299 5.32 19.00 -41.91
C ALA A 299 4.63 19.97 -42.89
N GLY A 300 5.25 21.12 -43.15
CA GLY A 300 4.71 22.14 -44.06
C GLY A 300 5.79 23.03 -44.67
N GLY A 301 6.83 22.42 -45.24
CA GLY A 301 7.88 23.14 -45.98
C GLY A 301 8.42 22.27 -47.12
N ASP A 302 8.21 22.74 -48.34
CA ASP A 302 8.89 22.36 -49.57
C ASP A 302 8.64 20.98 -50.18
N LEU A 303 7.62 20.92 -51.04
CA LEU A 303 7.63 20.08 -52.24
C LEU A 303 7.04 20.90 -53.40
N LEU A 304 7.91 21.54 -54.19
CA LEU A 304 8.13 21.25 -55.62
C LEU A 304 8.71 22.46 -56.37
N SER A 305 9.95 22.30 -56.78
CA SER A 305 10.64 23.12 -57.78
C SER A 305 10.14 22.79 -59.19
N SER A 306 10.12 23.81 -60.05
CA SER A 306 10.40 23.74 -61.50
C SER A 306 9.43 22.96 -62.40
N ARG A 307 8.63 23.71 -63.20
CA ARG A 307 8.58 23.56 -64.66
C ARG A 307 7.77 24.71 -65.31
N HIS A 308 8.43 25.34 -66.28
CA HIS A 308 8.00 26.35 -67.27
C HIS A 308 7.75 27.78 -66.81
#